data_AF-A0AA40CGU0-F1
#
_entry.id   AF-A0AA40CGU0-F1
#
_cell.length_a   1.000
_cell.length_b   1.000
_cell.length_c   1.000
_cell.angle_alpha   90.00
_cell.angle_beta   90.00
_cell.angle_gamma   90.00
#
_symmetry.space_group_name_H-M   'P 1'
#
loop_
_entity.id
_entity.type
_entity.pdbx_description
1 polymer ?
#
loop_
_entity_poly.entity_id
_entity_poly.type
_entity_poly.pdbx_seq_one_letter_code
_entity_poly.pdbx_strand_id
1 'polypeptide(L)'
;MPAQADARTPLLSDSQGLPTSFASGQVQDHPIFLRVCHSPWTWMSQGGLVYTRAFILLYLTALAPMLVDYKLTKREDLENPWCILFKFSTLTFFLLWIYHLVAFAWSFTHLYYPDIDENDGRWESKILWKMSPPVQTMHSRKRFYFSVFYTAVHVFAFMNVIIYWAVSVPNGHGHFPKGEGEGESVFSAAEDFWSNGWFEPFCLINLWGVTALIAFIEVLILNSIKRQVPVPSHISIITFLLSSYLGWAAFGQLLTEQAAFFWMDPKEVEYTEVITGCCAGFVAFGSVVFAFLYGLIGMRETLTAKDNGQKPNFNAMQEEFQRAMGQPSQGAQ
;
A
#
# COMPACT_ATOMS: atom_id res chain seq x y z
N MET A 1 64.99 7.01 44.12
CA MET A 1 63.96 8.03 44.36
C MET A 1 64.60 9.40 44.23
N PRO A 2 63.94 10.46 43.72
CA PRO A 2 62.66 10.58 42.96
C PRO A 2 62.86 11.32 41.59
N ALA A 3 62.10 11.01 40.52
CA ALA A 3 60.77 11.47 40.05
C ALA A 3 60.77 12.70 39.11
N GLN A 4 60.32 12.53 37.85
CA GLN A 4 59.12 13.19 37.30
C GLN A 4 58.76 12.66 35.90
N ALA A 5 57.48 12.40 35.70
CA ALA A 5 56.87 12.03 34.42
C ALA A 5 56.55 13.28 33.61
N ASP A 6 56.60 13.19 32.28
CA ASP A 6 55.66 13.93 31.45
C ASP A 6 55.39 13.19 30.13
N ALA A 7 54.09 12.99 29.89
CA ALA A 7 53.51 12.40 28.70
C ALA A 7 53.50 13.43 27.56
N ARG A 8 53.74 12.98 26.32
CA ARG A 8 53.21 13.61 25.10
C ARG A 8 53.30 12.63 23.93
N THR A 9 52.14 12.06 23.61
CA THR A 9 51.82 11.36 22.37
C THR A 9 52.16 12.24 21.16
N PRO A 10 52.88 11.73 20.14
CA PRO A 10 53.03 12.44 18.88
C PRO A 10 51.71 12.36 18.10
N LEU A 11 51.10 13.52 17.85
CA LEU A 11 49.99 13.70 16.92
C LEU A 11 50.45 13.27 15.52
N LEU A 12 49.79 12.27 14.96
CA LEU A 12 49.96 11.86 13.58
C LEU A 12 49.45 12.98 12.65
N SER A 13 50.41 13.63 12.01
CA SER A 13 50.23 14.56 10.90
C SER A 13 49.78 13.82 9.64
N ASP A 14 48.68 14.32 9.06
CA ASP A 14 48.29 14.27 7.65
C ASP A 14 48.93 13.18 6.79
N SER A 15 48.32 11.99 6.82
CA SER A 15 48.48 10.99 5.77
C SER A 15 47.14 10.75 5.07
N GLN A 16 47.09 11.16 3.81
CA GLN A 16 46.38 10.46 2.74
C GLN A 16 44.86 10.32 2.87
N GLY A 17 44.17 11.21 2.16
CA GLY A 17 42.97 10.90 1.38
C GLY A 17 41.92 10.04 2.07
N LEU A 18 41.08 10.67 2.90
CA LEU A 18 39.74 10.14 3.13
C LEU A 18 39.08 9.94 1.75
N PRO A 19 38.65 8.73 1.39
CA PRO A 19 37.85 8.55 0.20
C PRO A 19 36.63 9.43 0.39
N THR A 20 36.49 10.42 -0.50
CA THR A 20 35.23 11.13 -0.70
C THR A 20 34.13 10.07 -0.78
N SER A 21 33.02 10.30 -0.06
CA SER A 21 31.87 9.39 0.06
C SER A 21 31.11 9.09 -1.24
N PHE A 22 31.82 9.04 -2.37
CA PHE A 22 31.34 8.80 -3.72
C PHE A 22 32.03 7.57 -4.31
N ALA A 23 31.96 6.43 -3.62
CA ALA A 23 32.19 5.12 -4.22
C ALA A 23 31.65 4.03 -3.29
N SER A 24 30.65 3.28 -3.78
CA SER A 24 30.02 2.10 -3.17
C SER A 24 29.09 2.33 -1.95
N GLY A 25 27.77 2.12 -2.15
CA GLY A 25 26.87 1.68 -1.06
C GLY A 25 25.72 2.59 -0.59
N GLN A 26 25.63 3.86 -0.98
CA GLN A 26 24.62 4.80 -0.43
C GLN A 26 23.20 4.72 -1.04
N VAL A 27 22.63 3.53 -1.24
CA VAL A 27 21.20 3.39 -1.56
C VAL A 27 20.53 2.50 -0.51
N GLN A 28 20.11 3.13 0.60
CA GLN A 28 19.07 2.73 1.58
C GLN A 28 19.51 2.66 3.06
N ASP A 29 19.81 3.80 3.69
CA ASP A 29 20.28 3.83 5.09
C ASP A 29 19.24 3.51 6.19
N HIS A 30 17.99 3.12 5.86
CA HIS A 30 16.99 2.75 6.89
C HIS A 30 16.10 1.55 6.46
N PRO A 31 15.85 0.57 7.36
CA PRO A 31 14.95 -0.56 7.14
C PRO A 31 13.52 -0.12 6.83
N ILE A 32 12.77 -0.97 6.12
CA ILE A 32 11.44 -0.59 5.59
C ILE A 32 10.44 -0.29 6.72
N PHE A 33 10.57 -0.94 7.87
CA PHE A 33 9.71 -0.66 9.02
C PHE A 33 9.91 0.77 9.56
N LEU A 34 11.15 1.26 9.67
CA LEU A 34 11.40 2.64 10.11
C LEU A 34 10.77 3.63 9.13
N ARG A 35 10.85 3.32 7.83
CA ARG A 35 10.22 4.14 6.79
C ARG A 35 8.70 4.14 6.87
N VAL A 36 8.10 3.05 7.31
CA VAL A 36 6.66 3.01 7.64
C VAL A 36 6.39 3.91 8.83
N CYS A 37 7.25 3.93 9.84
CA CYS A 37 7.05 4.71 11.07
C CYS A 37 7.35 6.21 10.94
N HIS A 38 7.87 6.67 9.81
CA HIS A 38 8.28 8.05 9.58
C HIS A 38 7.63 8.65 8.33
N SER A 39 7.05 9.83 8.50
CA SER A 39 6.59 10.67 7.40
C SER A 39 7.81 11.27 6.69
N PRO A 40 7.76 11.41 5.35
CA PRO A 40 8.85 12.04 4.61
C PRO A 40 8.77 13.58 4.65
N TRP A 41 7.75 14.15 5.30
CA TRP A 41 7.50 15.58 5.36
C TRP A 41 7.97 16.18 6.69
N THR A 42 8.67 17.31 6.63
CA THR A 42 9.21 17.99 7.81
C THR A 42 8.14 18.56 8.75
N TRP A 43 6.97 18.91 8.21
CA TRP A 43 5.86 19.48 8.97
C TRP A 43 5.09 18.43 9.80
N MET A 44 5.23 17.14 9.50
CA MET A 44 4.54 16.07 10.20
C MET A 44 5.42 15.53 11.33
N SER A 45 5.07 15.83 12.58
CA SER A 45 5.75 15.26 13.73
C SER A 45 5.45 13.76 13.90
N GLN A 46 6.36 13.03 14.56
CA GLN A 46 6.18 11.60 14.83
C GLN A 46 4.92 11.33 15.68
N GLY A 47 4.60 12.21 16.63
CA GLY A 47 3.36 12.13 17.40
C GLY A 47 2.12 12.35 16.52
N GLY A 48 2.15 13.36 15.65
CA GLY A 48 1.06 13.62 14.69
C GLY A 48 0.79 12.40 13.79
N LEU A 49 1.84 11.76 13.28
CA LEU A 49 1.72 10.56 12.46
C LEU A 49 1.04 9.39 13.21
N VAL A 50 1.41 9.15 14.47
CA VAL A 50 0.79 8.10 15.30
C VAL A 50 -0.70 8.38 15.49
N TYR A 51 -1.08 9.63 15.81
CA TYR A 51 -2.49 10.01 15.96
C TYR A 51 -3.28 9.88 14.66
N THR A 52 -2.74 10.31 13.53
CA THR A 52 -3.39 10.15 12.22
C THR A 52 -3.61 8.67 11.89
N ARG A 53 -2.62 7.80 12.18
CA ARG A 53 -2.76 6.35 11.98
C ARG A 53 -3.78 5.72 12.91
N ALA A 54 -3.81 6.12 14.18
CA ALA A 54 -4.84 5.70 15.11
C ALA A 54 -6.24 6.08 14.62
N PHE A 55 -6.39 7.31 14.13
CA PHE A 55 -7.66 7.80 13.58
C PHE A 55 -8.10 7.00 12.35
N ILE A 56 -7.20 6.75 11.39
CA ILE A 56 -7.50 5.92 10.20
C ILE A 56 -7.87 4.50 10.60
N LEU A 57 -7.14 3.88 11.54
CA LEU A 57 -7.44 2.52 12.00
C LEU A 57 -8.79 2.45 12.70
N LEU A 58 -9.09 3.41 13.58
CA LEU A 58 -10.39 3.50 14.26
C LEU A 58 -11.51 3.69 13.24
N TYR A 59 -11.30 4.56 12.25
CA TYR A 59 -12.24 4.80 11.16
C TYR A 59 -12.55 3.53 10.38
N LEU A 60 -11.52 2.82 9.90
CA LEU A 60 -11.69 1.57 9.16
C LEU A 60 -12.36 0.49 10.04
N THR A 61 -12.03 0.43 11.33
CA THR A 61 -12.62 -0.54 12.26
C THR A 61 -14.09 -0.25 12.52
N ALA A 62 -14.48 1.01 12.65
CA ALA A 62 -15.88 1.42 12.80
C ALA A 62 -16.68 1.23 11.51
N LEU A 63 -16.04 1.39 10.36
CA LEU A 63 -16.65 1.21 9.04
C LEU A 63 -16.90 -0.28 8.72
N ALA A 64 -16.07 -1.19 9.20
CA ALA A 64 -16.20 -2.63 8.95
C ALA A 64 -17.61 -3.21 9.25
N PRO A 65 -18.20 -3.04 10.46
CA PRO A 65 -19.55 -3.55 10.73
C PRO A 65 -20.63 -2.88 9.87
N MET A 66 -20.48 -1.59 9.55
CA MET A 66 -21.42 -0.88 8.67
C MET A 66 -21.39 -1.44 7.25
N LEU A 67 -20.20 -1.75 6.72
CA LEU A 67 -20.05 -2.36 5.40
C LEU A 67 -20.60 -3.79 5.36
N VAL A 68 -20.44 -4.54 6.45
CA VAL A 68 -21.03 -5.89 6.58
C VAL A 68 -22.55 -5.79 6.59
N ASP A 69 -23.12 -4.89 7.40
CA ASP A 69 -24.57 -4.67 7.44
C ASP A 69 -25.11 -4.21 6.08
N TYR A 70 -24.44 -3.25 5.42
CA TYR A 70 -24.79 -2.82 4.07
C TYR A 70 -24.81 -4.00 3.08
N LYS A 71 -23.80 -4.88 3.13
CA LYS A 71 -23.72 -6.04 2.24
C LYS A 71 -24.73 -7.13 2.59
N LEU A 72 -25.14 -7.29 3.85
CA LEU A 72 -26.06 -8.35 4.28
C LEU A 72 -27.54 -7.94 4.21
N THR A 73 -27.85 -6.72 4.61
CA THR A 73 -29.23 -6.27 4.86
C THR A 73 -29.83 -5.53 3.68
N LYS A 74 -29.01 -4.81 2.90
CA LYS A 74 -29.48 -3.95 1.82
C LYS A 74 -29.21 -4.47 0.42
N ARG A 75 -28.40 -5.52 0.29
CA ARG A 75 -28.12 -6.15 -1.00
C ARG A 75 -28.99 -7.40 -1.13
N GLU A 76 -30.21 -7.21 -1.62
CA GLU A 76 -31.21 -8.26 -1.89
C GLU A 76 -30.72 -9.35 -2.86
N ASP A 77 -29.56 -9.13 -3.51
CA ASP A 77 -28.93 -10.08 -4.44
C ASP A 77 -28.13 -11.22 -3.77
N LEU A 78 -28.07 -11.31 -2.43
CA LEU A 78 -27.25 -12.32 -1.74
C LEU A 78 -28.11 -13.47 -1.22
N GLU A 79 -28.33 -14.49 -2.06
CA GLU A 79 -28.91 -15.77 -1.62
C GLU A 79 -28.01 -16.45 -0.57
N ASN A 80 -26.69 -16.20 -0.62
CA ASN A 80 -25.71 -16.76 0.29
C ASN A 80 -24.80 -15.67 0.92
N PRO A 81 -24.87 -15.43 2.25
CA PRO A 81 -24.02 -14.46 2.97
C PRO A 81 -22.51 -14.66 2.77
N TRP A 82 -22.07 -15.90 2.55
CA TRP A 82 -20.66 -16.25 2.41
C TRP A 82 -20.01 -15.69 1.14
N CYS A 83 -20.80 -15.26 0.14
CA CYS A 83 -20.29 -14.65 -1.09
C CYS A 83 -19.48 -13.37 -0.81
N ILE A 84 -19.78 -12.67 0.29
CA ILE A 84 -19.06 -11.44 0.69
C ILE A 84 -17.55 -11.67 0.79
N LEU A 85 -17.10 -12.85 1.22
CA LEU A 85 -15.67 -13.17 1.39
C LEU A 85 -14.91 -13.32 0.06
N PHE A 86 -15.61 -13.60 -1.03
CA PHE A 86 -15.00 -13.82 -2.35
C PHE A 86 -14.93 -12.53 -3.18
N LYS A 87 -15.60 -11.45 -2.74
CA LYS A 87 -15.60 -10.17 -3.44
C LYS A 87 -14.26 -9.45 -3.29
N PHE A 88 -13.75 -8.92 -4.40
CA PHE A 88 -12.51 -8.16 -4.43
C PHE A 88 -12.51 -7.02 -3.41
N SER A 89 -13.60 -6.27 -3.31
CA SER A 89 -13.72 -5.14 -2.37
C SER A 89 -13.60 -5.52 -0.90
N THR A 90 -14.04 -6.72 -0.52
CA THR A 90 -13.88 -7.21 0.85
C THR A 90 -12.41 -7.56 1.11
N LEU A 91 -11.76 -8.25 0.17
CA LEU A 91 -10.35 -8.60 0.27
C LEU A 91 -9.47 -7.35 0.34
N THR A 92 -9.70 -6.37 -0.55
CA THR A 92 -8.93 -5.13 -0.58
C THR A 92 -9.10 -4.31 0.70
N PHE A 93 -10.33 -4.17 1.19
CA PHE A 93 -10.61 -3.52 2.46
C PHE A 93 -9.91 -4.22 3.63
N PHE A 94 -9.98 -5.55 3.69
CA PHE A 94 -9.36 -6.33 4.76
C PHE A 94 -7.83 -6.22 4.74
N LEU A 95 -7.20 -6.30 3.56
CA LEU A 95 -5.76 -6.12 3.41
C LEU A 95 -5.32 -4.70 3.82
N LEU A 96 -6.09 -3.68 3.44
CA LEU A 96 -5.85 -2.29 3.84
C LEU A 96 -5.98 -2.09 5.35
N TRP A 97 -7.00 -2.70 5.98
CA TRP A 97 -7.17 -2.70 7.42
C TRP A 97 -5.99 -3.36 8.14
N ILE A 98 -5.54 -4.54 7.69
CA ILE A 98 -4.36 -5.21 8.24
C ILE A 98 -3.12 -4.32 8.11
N TYR A 99 -2.93 -3.68 6.95
CA TYR A 99 -1.81 -2.78 6.75
C TYR A 99 -1.82 -1.64 7.76
N HIS A 100 -2.96 -0.96 7.96
CA HIS A 100 -3.04 0.13 8.93
C HIS A 100 -2.92 -0.33 10.38
N LEU A 101 -3.38 -1.55 10.71
CA LEU A 101 -3.15 -2.15 12.02
C LEU A 101 -1.65 -2.34 12.29
N VAL A 102 -0.93 -2.94 11.33
CA VAL A 102 0.52 -3.15 11.43
C VAL A 102 1.26 -1.81 11.47
N ALA A 103 0.90 -0.88 10.59
CA ALA A 103 1.51 0.44 10.48
C ALA A 103 1.30 1.27 11.76
N PHE A 104 0.12 1.19 12.39
CA PHE A 104 -0.15 1.81 13.68
C PHE A 104 0.65 1.13 14.81
N ALA A 105 0.62 -0.20 14.90
CA ALA A 105 1.35 -0.95 15.91
C ALA A 105 2.85 -0.62 15.88
N TRP A 106 3.46 -0.58 14.70
CA TRP A 106 4.86 -0.21 14.53
C TRP A 106 5.14 1.25 14.86
N SER A 107 4.30 2.19 14.41
CA SER A 107 4.48 3.60 14.76
C SER A 107 4.34 3.87 16.26
N PHE A 108 3.39 3.20 16.92
CA PHE A 108 3.12 3.33 18.34
C PHE A 108 4.27 2.75 19.17
N THR A 109 4.67 1.51 18.90
CA THR A 109 5.80 0.87 19.60
C THR A 109 7.10 1.63 19.36
N HIS A 110 7.36 2.09 18.13
CA HIS A 110 8.55 2.87 17.80
C HIS A 110 8.62 4.23 18.51
N LEU A 111 7.48 4.87 18.83
CA LEU A 111 7.46 6.14 19.55
C LEU A 111 7.52 5.98 21.07
N TYR A 112 6.74 5.05 21.64
CA TYR A 112 6.56 4.95 23.08
C TYR A 112 7.43 3.88 23.75
N TYR A 113 7.86 2.87 23.00
CA TYR A 113 8.63 1.72 23.50
C TYR A 113 9.82 1.40 22.58
N PRO A 114 10.80 2.33 22.45
CA PRO A 114 11.91 2.17 21.52
C PRO A 114 12.83 0.99 21.88
N ASP A 115 13.01 0.72 23.18
CA ASP A 115 13.84 -0.37 23.71
C ASP A 115 12.97 -1.36 24.49
N ILE A 116 12.50 -2.41 23.82
CA ILE A 116 11.76 -3.51 24.47
C ILE A 116 12.78 -4.57 24.87
N ASP A 117 12.91 -4.83 26.16
CA ASP A 117 13.77 -5.89 26.68
C ASP A 117 13.19 -7.27 26.32
N GLU A 118 13.90 -8.02 25.48
CA GLU A 118 13.51 -9.37 25.04
C GLU A 118 13.46 -10.38 26.20
N ASN A 119 14.13 -10.09 27.32
CA ASN A 119 14.16 -10.95 28.50
C ASN A 119 13.03 -10.69 29.50
N ASP A 120 12.14 -9.71 29.24
CA ASP A 120 11.00 -9.46 30.12
C ASP A 120 9.89 -10.50 29.90
N GLY A 121 9.65 -11.32 30.93
CA GLY A 121 8.67 -12.41 30.91
C GLY A 121 7.21 -11.98 31.01
N ARG A 122 6.93 -10.68 31.20
CA ARG A 122 5.56 -10.15 31.31
C ARG A 122 4.77 -10.37 30.01
N TRP A 123 3.47 -10.64 30.16
CA TRP A 123 2.58 -10.85 29.03
C TRP A 123 2.43 -9.57 28.17
N GLU A 124 2.52 -8.39 28.79
CA GLU A 124 2.57 -7.08 28.12
C GLU A 124 3.78 -6.98 27.19
N SER A 125 4.97 -7.34 27.67
CA SER A 125 6.22 -7.32 26.91
C SER A 125 6.21 -8.32 25.74
N LYS A 126 5.53 -9.47 25.89
CA LYS A 126 5.29 -10.42 24.78
C LYS A 126 4.36 -9.87 23.71
N ILE A 127 3.32 -9.12 24.10
CA ILE A 127 2.41 -8.46 23.15
C ILE A 127 3.14 -7.33 22.44
N LEU A 128 3.85 -6.49 23.19
CA LEU A 128 4.67 -5.40 22.65
C LEU A 128 5.70 -5.94 21.66
N TRP A 129 6.43 -7.00 21.99
CA TRP A 129 7.39 -7.62 21.09
C TRP A 129 6.76 -8.16 19.78
N LYS A 130 5.57 -8.75 19.85
CA LYS A 130 4.83 -9.17 18.63
C LYS A 130 4.34 -8.00 17.79
N MET A 131 3.99 -6.89 18.45
CA MET A 131 3.56 -5.65 17.81
C MET A 131 4.73 -4.81 17.33
N SER A 132 5.95 -5.12 17.76
CA SER A 132 7.15 -4.42 17.34
C SER A 132 7.61 -4.85 15.95
N PRO A 133 8.28 -3.94 15.23
CA PRO A 133 8.86 -4.27 13.95
C PRO A 133 9.90 -5.39 14.10
N PRO A 134 9.90 -6.41 13.23
CA PRO A 134 10.92 -7.45 13.28
C PRO A 134 12.28 -6.84 12.96
N VAL A 135 13.33 -7.27 13.66
CA VAL A 135 14.72 -6.90 13.32
C VAL A 135 14.97 -7.24 11.84
N GLN A 136 15.15 -6.22 11.02
CA GLN A 136 15.38 -6.35 9.58
C GLN A 136 16.84 -6.07 9.27
N THR A 137 17.61 -7.14 9.06
CA THR A 137 18.93 -7.04 8.43
C THR A 137 18.78 -6.69 6.95
N MET A 138 19.80 -6.05 6.37
CA MET A 138 19.82 -5.56 4.97
C MET A 138 19.40 -6.63 3.93
N HIS A 139 19.70 -7.90 4.19
CA HIS A 139 19.41 -9.05 3.30
C HIS A 139 18.21 -9.90 3.74
N SER A 140 17.42 -9.44 4.71
CA SER A 140 16.33 -10.24 5.26
C SER A 140 15.18 -10.38 4.26
N ARG A 141 14.76 -11.63 3.99
CA ARG A 141 13.56 -11.94 3.19
C ARG A 141 12.30 -11.27 3.75
N LYS A 142 12.24 -11.02 5.07
CA LYS A 142 11.13 -10.33 5.74
C LYS A 142 10.91 -8.92 5.21
N ARG A 143 11.99 -8.21 4.88
CA ARG A 143 11.92 -6.88 4.26
C ARG A 143 11.25 -6.93 2.89
N PHE A 144 11.66 -7.89 2.06
CA PHE A 144 11.09 -8.09 0.74
C PHE A 144 9.62 -8.51 0.80
N TYR A 145 9.24 -9.42 1.69
CA TYR A 145 7.84 -9.81 1.85
C TYR A 145 6.95 -8.64 2.30
N PHE A 146 7.43 -7.79 3.22
CA PHE A 146 6.67 -6.61 3.63
C PHE A 146 6.56 -5.58 2.49
N SER A 147 7.63 -5.40 1.71
CA SER A 147 7.63 -4.57 0.50
C SER A 147 6.58 -5.01 -0.51
N VAL A 148 6.49 -6.32 -0.75
CA VAL A 148 5.46 -6.94 -1.61
C VAL A 148 4.07 -6.76 -1.01
N PHE A 149 3.91 -7.00 0.29
CA PHE A 149 2.62 -6.81 0.98
C PHE A 149 2.13 -5.37 0.88
N TYR A 150 2.98 -4.39 1.19
CA TYR A 150 2.71 -2.97 1.00
C TYR A 150 2.26 -2.68 -0.44
N THR A 151 3.00 -3.19 -1.42
CA THR A 151 2.68 -3.00 -2.84
C THR A 151 1.32 -3.58 -3.19
N ALA A 152 1.04 -4.81 -2.76
CA ALA A 152 -0.21 -5.51 -3.05
C ALA A 152 -1.42 -4.78 -2.46
N VAL A 153 -1.35 -4.36 -1.20
CA VAL A 153 -2.42 -3.62 -0.52
C VAL A 153 -2.80 -2.37 -1.30
N HIS A 154 -1.83 -1.55 -1.69
CA HIS A 154 -2.08 -0.27 -2.35
C HIS A 154 -2.49 -0.44 -3.82
N VAL A 155 -1.85 -1.35 -4.55
CA VAL A 155 -2.27 -1.68 -5.94
C VAL A 155 -3.70 -2.20 -5.93
N PHE A 156 -4.06 -3.08 -5.00
CA PHE A 156 -5.40 -3.63 -4.94
C PHE A 156 -6.43 -2.55 -4.58
N ALA A 157 -6.12 -1.66 -3.63
CA ALA A 157 -6.99 -0.53 -3.30
C ALA A 157 -7.24 0.40 -4.51
N PHE A 158 -6.20 0.74 -5.29
CA PHE A 158 -6.34 1.55 -6.50
C PHE A 158 -7.06 0.81 -7.63
N MET A 159 -6.79 -0.48 -7.83
CA MET A 159 -7.54 -1.30 -8.78
C MET A 159 -9.02 -1.34 -8.40
N ASN A 160 -9.35 -1.48 -7.11
CA ASN A 160 -10.70 -1.57 -6.61
C ASN A 160 -11.53 -0.33 -6.98
N VAL A 161 -11.00 0.88 -6.74
CA VAL A 161 -11.67 2.14 -7.12
C VAL A 161 -11.78 2.29 -8.64
N ILE A 162 -10.71 2.00 -9.39
CA ILE A 162 -10.73 2.20 -10.84
C ILE A 162 -11.70 1.23 -11.51
N ILE A 163 -11.68 -0.05 -11.14
CA ILE A 163 -12.61 -1.05 -11.68
C ILE A 163 -14.05 -0.64 -11.36
N TYR A 164 -14.33 -0.20 -10.14
CA TYR A 164 -15.67 0.19 -9.77
C TYR A 164 -16.18 1.39 -10.58
N TRP A 165 -15.43 2.50 -10.58
CA TRP A 165 -15.87 3.75 -11.20
C TRP A 165 -15.72 3.78 -12.72
N ALA A 166 -14.70 3.12 -13.27
CA ALA A 166 -14.43 3.14 -14.72
C ALA A 166 -15.04 1.96 -15.46
N VAL A 167 -15.35 0.85 -14.78
CA VAL A 167 -15.90 -0.36 -15.42
C VAL A 167 -17.29 -0.68 -14.90
N SER A 168 -17.50 -0.81 -13.59
CA SER A 168 -18.80 -1.24 -13.07
C SER A 168 -19.89 -0.18 -13.23
N VAL A 169 -19.62 1.06 -12.83
CA VAL A 169 -20.59 2.18 -12.90
C VAL A 169 -21.04 2.46 -14.34
N PRO A 170 -20.14 2.63 -15.34
CA PRO A 170 -20.56 2.94 -16.71
C PRO A 170 -21.32 1.80 -17.39
N ASN A 171 -21.02 0.54 -17.04
CA ASN A 171 -21.74 -0.62 -17.57
C ASN A 171 -23.08 -0.89 -16.85
N GLY A 172 -23.55 0.02 -15.99
CA GLY A 172 -24.82 -0.14 -15.27
C GLY A 172 -24.83 -1.25 -14.22
N HIS A 173 -23.66 -1.76 -13.85
CA HIS A 173 -23.45 -2.75 -12.79
C HIS A 173 -22.88 -2.10 -11.51
N GLY A 174 -22.73 -0.77 -11.51
CA GLY A 174 -22.45 0.00 -10.32
C GLY A 174 -23.75 0.27 -9.57
N HIS A 175 -23.65 0.35 -8.25
CA HIS A 175 -24.78 0.55 -7.35
C HIS A 175 -25.25 2.01 -7.30
N PHE A 176 -24.87 2.82 -8.29
CA PHE A 176 -25.42 4.16 -8.48
C PHE A 176 -26.76 4.04 -9.22
N PRO A 177 -27.80 4.78 -8.80
CA PRO A 177 -29.07 4.81 -9.52
C PRO A 177 -28.81 5.28 -10.95
N LYS A 178 -29.37 4.55 -11.93
CA LYS A 178 -29.41 5.02 -13.31
C LYS A 178 -30.30 6.26 -13.33
N GLY A 179 -29.75 7.39 -13.76
CA GLY A 179 -30.60 8.47 -14.28
C GLY A 179 -31.43 7.89 -15.42
N GLU A 180 -32.71 8.22 -15.49
CA GLU A 180 -33.67 7.62 -16.45
C GLU A 180 -33.39 7.99 -17.93
N GLY A 181 -32.25 8.64 -18.23
CA GLY A 181 -31.88 9.07 -19.59
C GLY A 181 -30.47 8.64 -20.03
N GLU A 182 -30.36 8.22 -21.29
CA GLU A 182 -29.10 8.05 -21.99
C GLU A 182 -28.39 9.42 -22.08
N GLY A 183 -27.36 9.64 -21.25
CA GLY A 183 -26.55 10.87 -21.24
C GLY A 183 -26.68 11.77 -20.00
N GLU A 184 -27.38 11.34 -18.94
CA GLU A 184 -27.36 12.08 -17.67
C GLU A 184 -26.00 12.01 -16.98
N SER A 185 -25.54 13.15 -16.47
CA SER A 185 -24.26 13.24 -15.78
C SER A 185 -24.32 12.46 -14.46
N VAL A 186 -23.21 11.82 -14.07
CA VAL A 186 -23.04 11.15 -12.76
C VAL A 186 -23.45 12.06 -11.58
N PHE A 187 -23.40 13.38 -11.79
CA PHE A 187 -23.78 14.40 -10.81
C PHE A 187 -25.30 14.64 -10.68
N SER A 188 -26.11 14.45 -11.73
CA SER A 188 -27.58 14.57 -11.60
C SER A 188 -28.17 13.34 -10.91
N ALA A 189 -27.66 12.15 -11.23
CA ALA A 189 -27.98 10.92 -10.50
C ALA A 189 -27.55 10.95 -9.02
N ALA A 190 -26.64 11.86 -8.63
CA ALA A 190 -26.23 12.00 -7.24
C ALA A 190 -27.33 12.60 -6.36
N GLU A 191 -28.16 13.52 -6.85
CA GLU A 191 -29.27 14.09 -6.06
C GLU A 191 -30.31 13.03 -5.72
N ASP A 192 -30.68 12.19 -6.70
CA ASP A 192 -31.57 11.05 -6.48
C ASP A 192 -30.92 9.97 -5.60
N PHE A 193 -29.60 9.81 -5.68
CA PHE A 193 -28.86 8.86 -4.84
C PHE A 193 -28.92 9.18 -3.35
N TRP A 194 -28.91 10.45 -2.96
CA TRP A 194 -29.06 10.86 -1.56
C TRP A 194 -30.52 10.83 -1.08
N SER A 195 -31.49 10.78 -2.00
CA SER A 195 -32.92 10.78 -1.68
C SER A 195 -33.41 9.47 -1.02
N ASN A 196 -32.78 8.34 -1.36
CA ASN A 196 -33.12 7.01 -0.82
C ASN A 196 -32.54 6.71 0.58
N GLY A 197 -31.88 7.71 1.20
CA GLY A 197 -31.28 7.63 2.54
C GLY A 197 -29.76 7.79 2.53
N TRP A 198 -29.18 8.17 3.68
CA TRP A 198 -27.75 8.51 3.77
C TRP A 198 -26.81 7.31 3.86
N PHE A 199 -27.30 6.16 4.31
CA PHE A 199 -26.46 5.01 4.70
C PHE A 199 -25.83 4.28 3.50
N GLU A 200 -26.59 4.06 2.44
CA GLU A 200 -26.11 3.38 1.23
C GLU A 200 -25.07 4.23 0.47
N PRO A 201 -25.34 5.52 0.17
CA PRO A 201 -24.32 6.44 -0.34
C PRO A 201 -23.07 6.49 0.51
N PHE A 202 -23.24 6.57 1.82
CA PHE A 202 -22.12 6.59 2.75
C PHE A 202 -21.26 5.33 2.63
N CYS A 203 -21.86 4.13 2.63
CA CYS A 203 -21.13 2.87 2.53
C CYS A 203 -20.45 2.70 1.17
N LEU A 204 -21.10 3.11 0.09
CA LEU A 204 -20.59 3.00 -1.27
C LEU A 204 -19.39 3.91 -1.51
N ILE A 205 -19.50 5.19 -1.14
CA ILE A 205 -18.40 6.16 -1.22
C ILE A 205 -17.24 5.71 -0.36
N ASN A 206 -17.52 5.11 0.80
CA ASN A 206 -16.47 4.61 1.68
C ASN A 206 -15.74 3.40 1.11
N LEU A 207 -16.48 2.41 0.62
CA LEU A 207 -15.91 1.17 0.12
C LEU A 207 -15.02 1.39 -1.10
N TRP A 208 -15.42 2.30 -2.00
CA TRP A 208 -14.77 2.49 -3.28
C TRP A 208 -13.98 3.80 -3.40
N GLY A 209 -14.34 4.86 -2.67
CA GLY A 209 -13.65 6.16 -2.73
C GLY A 209 -12.70 6.38 -1.56
N VAL A 210 -13.21 6.35 -0.32
CA VAL A 210 -12.43 6.72 0.87
C VAL A 210 -11.26 5.76 1.12
N THR A 211 -11.43 4.45 0.88
CA THR A 211 -10.35 3.46 0.99
C THR A 211 -9.18 3.76 0.05
N ALA A 212 -9.45 4.15 -1.21
CA ALA A 212 -8.43 4.56 -2.16
C ALA A 212 -7.79 5.90 -1.79
N LEU A 213 -8.58 6.84 -1.25
CA LEU A 213 -8.05 8.11 -0.73
C LEU A 213 -7.11 7.89 0.46
N ILE A 214 -7.47 6.99 1.38
CA ILE A 214 -6.61 6.59 2.51
C ILE A 214 -5.30 6.00 1.98
N ALA A 215 -5.36 5.07 1.01
CA ALA A 215 -4.18 4.50 0.37
C ALA A 215 -3.31 5.57 -0.32
N PHE A 216 -3.93 6.57 -0.96
CA PHE A 216 -3.23 7.69 -1.58
C PHE A 216 -2.52 8.58 -0.57
N ILE A 217 -3.21 8.96 0.52
CA ILE A 217 -2.64 9.74 1.63
C ILE A 217 -1.50 8.96 2.29
N GLU A 218 -1.67 7.66 2.47
CA GLU A 218 -0.64 6.79 3.04
C GLU A 218 0.63 6.80 2.18
N VAL A 219 0.51 6.58 0.88
CA VAL A 219 1.64 6.59 -0.07
C VAL A 219 2.35 7.95 -0.08
N LEU A 220 1.61 9.06 -0.14
CA LEU A 220 2.21 10.39 -0.30
C LEU A 220 2.66 11.03 1.01
N ILE A 221 1.96 10.82 2.12
CA ILE A 221 2.11 11.63 3.33
C ILE A 221 2.60 10.81 4.52
N LEU A 222 2.05 9.62 4.75
CA LEU A 222 2.21 8.94 6.05
C LEU A 222 3.44 8.05 6.13
N ASN A 223 3.98 7.57 5.00
CA ASN A 223 5.21 6.77 4.98
C ASN A 223 6.28 7.32 4.04
N SER A 224 7.52 6.94 4.32
CA SER A 224 8.74 7.29 3.56
C SER A 224 9.36 6.07 2.86
N ILE A 225 8.54 5.05 2.56
CA ILE A 225 8.98 3.80 1.91
C ILE A 225 9.47 4.10 0.50
N LYS A 226 10.73 3.78 0.19
CA LYS A 226 11.32 4.03 -1.13
C LYS A 226 10.70 3.15 -2.21
N ARG A 227 10.97 3.53 -3.47
CA ARG A 227 10.64 2.72 -4.65
C ARG A 227 11.06 1.26 -4.50
N GLN A 228 10.20 0.37 -5.00
CA GLN A 228 10.30 -1.06 -4.77
C GLN A 228 11.36 -1.69 -5.68
N VAL A 229 12.33 -2.39 -5.08
CA VAL A 229 13.43 -3.03 -5.79
C VAL A 229 13.60 -4.47 -5.27
N PRO A 230 13.77 -5.48 -6.15
CA PRO A 230 13.75 -5.40 -7.62
C PRO A 230 12.32 -5.30 -8.20
N VAL A 231 12.15 -4.48 -9.24
CA VAL A 231 10.87 -4.24 -9.91
C VAL A 231 10.27 -5.51 -10.54
N PRO A 232 11.04 -6.34 -11.29
CA PRO A 232 10.48 -7.53 -11.93
C PRO A 232 9.84 -8.49 -10.93
N SER A 233 10.46 -8.68 -9.76
CA SER A 233 9.91 -9.56 -8.73
C SER A 233 8.60 -9.03 -8.14
N HIS A 234 8.46 -7.71 -7.98
CA HIS A 234 7.20 -7.13 -7.52
C HIS A 234 6.10 -7.33 -8.57
N ILE A 235 6.38 -7.08 -9.85
CA ILE A 235 5.43 -7.31 -10.94
C ILE A 235 5.00 -8.78 -10.98
N SER A 236 5.95 -9.72 -11.00
CA SER A 236 5.65 -11.16 -11.04
C SER A 236 4.79 -11.61 -9.86
N ILE A 237 5.08 -11.13 -8.64
CA ILE A 237 4.29 -11.52 -7.47
C ILE A 237 2.90 -10.87 -7.49
N ILE A 238 2.76 -9.62 -7.92
CA ILE A 238 1.44 -8.97 -8.07
C ILE A 238 0.60 -9.70 -9.11
N THR A 239 1.18 -10.03 -10.27
CA THR A 239 0.53 -10.86 -11.30
C THR A 239 0.08 -12.21 -10.73
N PHE A 240 0.93 -12.88 -9.96
CA PHE A 240 0.60 -14.13 -9.29
C PHE A 240 -0.55 -13.97 -8.28
N LEU A 241 -0.53 -12.93 -7.44
CA LEU A 241 -1.57 -12.67 -6.45
C LEU A 241 -2.92 -12.34 -7.10
N LEU A 242 -2.94 -11.57 -8.19
CA LEU A 242 -4.15 -11.27 -8.94
C LEU A 242 -4.73 -12.51 -9.62
N SER A 243 -3.85 -13.35 -10.19
CA SER A 243 -4.25 -14.64 -10.78
C SER A 243 -4.80 -15.58 -9.70
N SER A 244 -4.16 -15.61 -8.52
CA SER A 244 -4.63 -16.38 -7.36
C SER A 244 -5.99 -15.88 -6.86
N TYR A 245 -6.22 -14.56 -6.87
CA TYR A 245 -7.52 -13.99 -6.55
C TYR A 245 -8.59 -14.41 -7.57
N LEU A 246 -8.30 -14.45 -8.87
CA LEU A 246 -9.26 -14.96 -9.86
C LEU A 246 -9.62 -16.43 -9.59
N GLY A 247 -8.64 -17.25 -9.22
CA GLY A 247 -8.88 -18.63 -8.77
C GLY A 247 -9.76 -18.68 -7.52
N TRP A 248 -9.52 -17.80 -6.55
CA TRP A 248 -10.34 -17.67 -5.34
C TRP A 248 -11.78 -17.21 -5.65
N ALA A 249 -11.94 -16.26 -6.56
CA ALA A 249 -13.24 -15.77 -7.02
C ALA A 249 -14.02 -16.85 -7.76
N ALA A 250 -13.36 -17.62 -8.63
CA ALA A 250 -13.97 -18.76 -9.32
C ALA A 250 -14.39 -19.87 -8.34
N PHE A 251 -13.57 -20.15 -7.33
CA PHE A 251 -13.93 -21.06 -6.24
C PHE A 251 -15.14 -20.55 -5.45
N GLY A 252 -15.20 -19.25 -5.17
CA GLY A 252 -16.36 -18.61 -4.56
C GLY A 252 -17.62 -18.78 -5.38
N GLN A 253 -17.54 -18.56 -6.70
CA GLN A 253 -18.67 -18.75 -7.62
C GLN A 253 -19.18 -20.19 -7.63
N LEU A 254 -18.30 -21.19 -7.51
CA LEU A 254 -18.72 -22.60 -7.38
C LEU A 254 -19.46 -22.89 -6.06
N LEU A 255 -19.14 -22.18 -4.98
CA LEU A 255 -19.75 -22.39 -3.67
C LEU A 255 -21.02 -21.59 -3.44
N THR A 256 -21.10 -20.39 -3.99
CA THR A 256 -22.19 -19.43 -3.71
C THR A 256 -23.06 -19.14 -4.92
N GLU A 257 -22.78 -19.76 -6.06
CA GLU A 257 -23.46 -19.56 -7.36
C GLU A 257 -23.47 -18.10 -7.86
N GLN A 258 -22.62 -17.26 -7.26
CA GLN A 258 -22.54 -15.83 -7.52
C GLN A 258 -21.13 -15.44 -7.90
N ALA A 259 -20.98 -14.82 -9.06
CA ALA A 259 -19.69 -14.35 -9.53
C ALA A 259 -19.22 -13.11 -8.75
N ALA A 260 -17.92 -13.02 -8.48
CA ALA A 260 -17.33 -11.87 -7.80
C ALA A 260 -17.35 -10.58 -8.65
N PHE A 261 -17.33 -10.75 -9.97
CA PHE A 261 -17.47 -9.69 -10.96
C PHE A 261 -18.53 -10.10 -12.00
N PHE A 262 -19.28 -9.13 -12.53
CA PHE A 262 -20.32 -9.38 -13.54
C PHE A 262 -19.75 -10.06 -14.79
N TRP A 263 -18.55 -9.66 -15.22
CA TRP A 263 -17.88 -10.23 -16.41
C TRP A 263 -17.32 -11.64 -16.19
N MET A 264 -17.38 -12.19 -14.97
CA MET A 264 -17.08 -13.60 -14.68
C MET A 264 -18.33 -14.49 -14.68
N ASP A 265 -19.53 -13.91 -14.73
CA ASP A 265 -20.76 -14.70 -14.75
C ASP A 265 -21.05 -15.18 -16.18
N PRO A 266 -21.05 -16.51 -16.44
CA PRO A 266 -21.42 -17.04 -17.75
C PRO A 266 -22.88 -16.75 -18.14
N LYS A 267 -23.74 -16.33 -17.18
CA LYS A 267 -25.12 -15.90 -17.46
C LYS A 267 -25.17 -14.49 -18.06
N GLU A 268 -24.23 -13.62 -17.69
CA GLU A 268 -24.16 -12.24 -18.17
C GLU A 268 -23.27 -12.12 -19.43
N VAL A 269 -22.22 -12.93 -19.54
CA VAL A 269 -21.31 -12.95 -20.68
C VAL A 269 -21.36 -14.32 -21.36
N GLU A 270 -22.05 -14.38 -22.49
CA GLU A 270 -22.28 -15.62 -23.24
C GLU A 270 -20.99 -16.24 -23.81
N TYR A 271 -19.98 -15.41 -24.12
CA TYR A 271 -18.74 -15.84 -24.77
C TYR A 271 -17.59 -16.06 -23.77
N THR A 272 -17.12 -17.30 -23.68
CA THR A 272 -15.96 -17.68 -22.83
C THR A 272 -14.67 -16.95 -23.21
N GLU A 273 -14.50 -16.56 -24.49
CA GLU A 273 -13.36 -15.78 -24.96
C GLU A 273 -13.32 -14.38 -24.34
N VAL A 274 -14.48 -13.75 -24.16
CA VAL A 274 -14.61 -12.42 -23.55
C VAL A 274 -14.28 -12.51 -22.06
N ILE A 275 -14.79 -13.53 -21.36
CA ILE A 275 -14.46 -13.79 -19.95
C ILE A 275 -12.95 -13.95 -19.78
N THR A 276 -12.33 -14.77 -20.64
CA THR A 276 -10.87 -14.99 -20.63
C THR A 276 -10.09 -13.71 -20.90
N GLY A 277 -10.55 -12.89 -21.85
CA GLY A 277 -9.99 -11.58 -22.16
C GLY A 277 -10.08 -10.61 -20.97
N CYS A 278 -11.22 -10.56 -20.28
CA CYS A 278 -11.41 -9.74 -19.08
C CYS A 278 -10.52 -10.21 -17.91
N CYS A 279 -10.37 -11.52 -17.70
CA CYS A 279 -9.43 -12.10 -16.73
C CYS A 279 -7.99 -11.67 -17.03
N ALA A 280 -7.54 -11.81 -18.28
CA ALA A 280 -6.21 -11.40 -18.71
C ALA A 280 -6.00 -9.88 -18.55
N GLY A 281 -7.01 -9.09 -18.93
CA GLY A 281 -7.04 -7.65 -18.76
C GLY A 281 -6.93 -7.22 -17.30
N PHE A 282 -7.65 -7.88 -16.38
CA PHE A 282 -7.58 -7.63 -14.94
C PHE A 282 -6.16 -7.86 -14.38
N VAL A 283 -5.51 -8.96 -14.78
CA VAL A 283 -4.15 -9.28 -14.34
C VAL A 283 -3.13 -8.28 -14.92
N ALA A 284 -3.25 -7.95 -16.21
CA ALA A 284 -2.39 -6.95 -16.86
C ALA A 284 -2.56 -5.56 -16.25
N PHE A 285 -3.80 -5.19 -15.91
CA PHE A 285 -4.14 -3.92 -15.30
C PHE A 285 -3.43 -3.73 -13.95
N GLY A 286 -3.21 -4.79 -13.19
CA GLY A 286 -2.41 -4.74 -11.96
C GLY A 286 -0.99 -4.22 -12.17
N SER A 287 -0.36 -4.53 -13.30
CA SER A 287 0.97 -4.04 -13.63
C SER A 287 0.97 -2.54 -13.96
N VAL A 288 -0.09 -2.07 -14.63
CA VAL A 288 -0.30 -0.65 -14.93
C VAL A 288 -0.49 0.15 -13.63
N VAL A 289 -1.33 -0.36 -12.72
CA VAL A 289 -1.55 0.28 -11.42
C VAL A 289 -0.30 0.22 -10.53
N PHE A 290 0.50 -0.85 -10.63
CA PHE A 290 1.82 -0.90 -10.00
C PHE A 290 2.75 0.19 -10.52
N ALA A 291 2.80 0.41 -11.84
CA ALA A 291 3.59 1.50 -12.43
C ALA A 291 3.11 2.88 -11.95
N PHE A 292 1.79 3.08 -11.83
CA PHE A 292 1.20 4.28 -11.24
C PHE A 292 1.65 4.48 -9.79
N LEU A 293 1.56 3.45 -8.94
CA LEU A 293 2.05 3.49 -7.56
C LEU A 293 3.55 3.81 -7.49
N TYR A 294 4.35 3.18 -8.35
CA TYR A 294 5.79 3.43 -8.45
C TYR A 294 6.08 4.90 -8.81
N GLY A 295 5.28 5.48 -9.71
CA GLY A 295 5.32 6.89 -10.08
C GLY A 295 4.95 7.82 -8.92
N LEU A 296 3.90 7.51 -8.16
CA LEU A 296 3.51 8.29 -6.98
C LEU A 296 4.62 8.34 -5.92
N ILE A 297 5.28 7.20 -5.67
CA ILE A 297 6.40 7.13 -4.73
C ILE A 297 7.57 7.98 -5.25
N GLY A 298 7.91 7.91 -6.54
CA GLY A 298 8.96 8.74 -7.13
C GLY A 298 8.65 10.24 -7.12
N MET A 299 7.39 10.62 -7.36
CA MET A 299 6.92 12.00 -7.24
C MET A 299 7.12 12.51 -5.81
N ARG A 300 6.67 11.73 -4.81
CA ARG A 300 6.84 12.07 -3.40
C ARG A 300 8.31 12.23 -3.01
N GLU A 301 9.17 11.28 -3.39
CA GLU A 301 10.62 11.36 -3.15
C GLU A 301 11.22 12.65 -3.72
N THR A 302 10.77 13.07 -4.91
CA THR A 302 11.24 14.31 -5.54
C THR A 302 10.76 15.55 -4.78
N LEU A 303 9.50 15.57 -4.35
CA LEU A 303 8.92 16.68 -3.59
C LEU A 303 9.59 16.84 -2.23
N THR A 304 9.86 15.73 -1.53
CA THR A 304 10.44 15.76 -0.18
C THR A 304 11.94 16.05 -0.22
N ALA A 305 12.66 15.67 -1.29
CA ALA A 305 14.03 16.11 -1.52
C ALA A 305 14.10 17.65 -1.69
N LYS A 306 13.15 18.25 -2.41
CA LYS A 306 13.05 19.70 -2.58
C LYS A 306 12.73 20.41 -1.26
N ASP A 307 11.81 19.87 -0.46
CA ASP A 307 11.46 20.39 0.88
C ASP A 307 12.68 20.43 1.81
N ASN A 308 13.51 19.38 1.78
CA ASN A 308 14.73 19.28 2.57
C ASN A 308 15.91 20.12 2.03
N GLY A 309 15.69 20.95 0.98
CA GLY A 309 16.74 21.77 0.37
C GLY A 309 17.80 20.97 -0.40
N GLN A 310 17.55 19.69 -0.70
CA GLN A 310 18.48 18.82 -1.39
C GLN A 310 18.38 19.04 -2.90
N LYS A 311 19.47 19.47 -3.56
CA LYS A 311 19.48 19.68 -5.01
C LYS A 311 19.25 18.33 -5.73
N PRO A 312 18.33 18.24 -6.70
CA PRO A 312 18.08 17.00 -7.43
C PRO A 312 19.33 16.61 -8.23
N ASN A 313 19.95 15.48 -7.88
CA ASN A 313 21.06 14.92 -8.63
C ASN A 313 20.50 14.05 -9.77
N PHE A 314 20.27 14.68 -10.93
CA PHE A 314 19.71 14.02 -12.12
C PHE A 314 20.52 12.81 -12.57
N ASN A 315 21.85 12.81 -12.36
CA ASN A 315 22.71 11.69 -12.71
C ASN A 315 22.44 10.46 -11.83
N ALA A 316 22.13 10.66 -10.54
CA ALA A 316 21.79 9.57 -9.64
C ALA A 316 20.42 8.93 -9.98
N MET A 317 19.45 9.73 -10.42
CA MET A 317 18.16 9.20 -10.90
C MET A 317 18.30 8.38 -12.18
N GLN A 318 19.17 8.80 -13.09
CA GLN A 318 19.41 8.10 -14.36
C GLN A 318 20.16 6.78 -14.13
N GLU A 319 21.14 6.77 -13.22
CA GLU A 319 21.83 5.54 -12.79
C GLU A 319 20.91 4.58 -12.01
N GLU A 320 20.00 5.08 -11.17
CA GLU A 320 19.02 4.26 -10.44
C GLU A 320 18.01 3.62 -11.40
N PHE A 321 17.59 4.34 -12.43
CA PHE A 321 16.74 3.80 -13.50
C PHE A 321 17.47 2.73 -14.32
N GLN A 322 18.72 2.96 -14.69
CA GLN A 322 19.55 1.97 -15.41
C GLN A 322 19.81 0.71 -14.56
N ARG A 323 20.08 0.87 -13.25
CA ARG A 323 20.20 -0.27 -12.32
C ARG A 323 18.88 -1.02 -12.13
N ALA A 324 17.75 -0.32 -12.03
CA ALA A 324 16.44 -0.95 -11.90
C ALA A 324 16.05 -1.77 -13.15
N MET A 325 16.57 -1.39 -14.32
CA MET A 325 16.41 -2.10 -15.60
C MET A 325 17.41 -3.27 -15.78
N GLY A 326 18.29 -3.53 -14.81
CA GLY A 326 19.29 -4.59 -14.90
C GLY A 326 20.39 -4.34 -15.94
N GLN A 327 20.54 -3.10 -16.41
CA GLN A 327 21.63 -2.74 -17.32
C GLN A 327 22.93 -2.52 -16.52
N PRO A 328 24.06 -3.11 -16.94
CA PRO A 328 25.34 -2.84 -16.30
C PRO A 328 25.70 -1.36 -16.50
N SER A 329 26.10 -0.69 -15.42
CA SER A 329 26.55 0.71 -15.49
C SER A 329 27.72 0.78 -16.46
N GLN A 330 27.57 1.51 -17.56
CA GLN A 330 28.69 1.86 -18.41
C GLN A 330 29.57 2.82 -17.60
N GLY A 331 30.59 2.25 -16.95
CA GLY A 331 31.58 3.00 -16.20
C GLY A 331 32.28 4.00 -17.11
N ALA A 332 32.46 5.20 -16.57
CA ALA A 332 33.21 6.30 -17.14
C ALA A 332 34.56 5.85 -17.71
N GLN A 333 34.88 6.35 -18.91
CA GLN A 333 36.26 6.50 -19.37
C GLN A 333 36.82 7.82 -18.88
#